data_AF-A0A965UTQ5-F1
#
_entry.id   AF-A0A965UTQ5-F1
#
_cell.length_a   1.000
_cell.length_b   1.000
_cell.length_c   1.000
_cell.angle_alpha   90.00
_cell.angle_beta   90.00
_cell.angle_gamma   90.00
#
_symmetry.space_group_name_H-M   'P 1'
#
loop_
_entity.id
_entity.type
_entity.pdbx_description
1 polymer ?
#
loop_
_entity_poly.entity_id
_entity_poly.type
_entity_poly.pdbx_seq_one_letter_code
_entity_poly.pdbx_strand_id
1 'polypeptide(L)'
;MARFDISGSVGRGSGQIEDRFRNMAIRKELEPIAKVEDMAMKRQEPLYQQPMPASQELDPLLPAALQTVNMEARRDKTGNVAVYKLPSGDMGGSYEVAGINDKFHPEEARRLANLPPEQREIEAAKYIRKYTAPIVDKMPEQMQAFVQDMAFNRGAGGATKYIQQGLNILGQKVSVDGVLGPKTLQAIGTVQPGALMKAASQAQLQDEYSRARINPERRKFLHGLENRINNRLSLFGAV
;
A
#
# COMPACT_ATOMS: atom_id res chain seq x y z
N MET A 1 -28.58 -40.24 -20.10
CA MET A 1 -28.33 -41.53 -19.44
C MET A 1 -27.63 -42.44 -20.42
N ALA A 2 -26.42 -42.89 -20.12
CA ALA A 2 -25.75 -43.97 -20.82
C ALA A 2 -25.00 -44.79 -19.77
N ARG A 3 -25.34 -46.07 -19.66
CA ARG A 3 -24.59 -47.07 -18.88
C ARG A 3 -24.07 -48.10 -19.87
N PHE A 4 -22.82 -48.51 -19.72
CA PHE A 4 -22.36 -49.87 -20.03
C PHE A 4 -21.17 -50.21 -19.14
N ASP A 5 -21.02 -51.49 -18.84
CA ASP A 5 -20.39 -52.00 -17.62
C ASP A 5 -19.12 -52.85 -17.88
N ILE A 6 -18.17 -52.72 -16.94
CA ILE A 6 -17.41 -53.80 -16.24
C ILE A 6 -16.36 -54.68 -16.98
N SER A 7 -15.27 -54.92 -16.24
CA SER A 7 -14.19 -55.94 -16.35
C SER A 7 -13.03 -55.70 -17.33
N GLY A 8 -11.77 -56.06 -17.01
CA GLY A 8 -11.23 -56.65 -15.76
C GLY A 8 -9.71 -57.00 -15.85
N SER A 9 -9.13 -57.53 -14.76
CA SER A 9 -7.69 -57.86 -14.53
C SER A 9 -6.74 -56.65 -14.41
N VAL A 10 -5.97 -56.38 -13.34
CA VAL A 10 -5.17 -57.17 -12.36
C VAL A 10 -3.74 -57.48 -12.84
N GLY A 11 -2.77 -56.77 -12.26
CA GLY A 11 -1.34 -57.09 -12.28
C GLY A 11 -0.65 -56.47 -11.05
N ARG A 12 0.00 -57.29 -10.22
CA ARG A 12 0.70 -56.84 -9.00
C ARG A 12 2.18 -56.60 -9.28
N GLY A 13 2.78 -55.63 -8.61
CA GLY A 13 4.23 -55.44 -8.53
C GLY A 13 4.60 -54.72 -7.25
N SER A 14 5.25 -55.43 -6.32
CA SER A 14 5.53 -54.97 -4.95
C SER A 14 7.02 -54.92 -4.66
N GLY A 15 7.45 -53.93 -3.86
CA GLY A 15 8.79 -53.86 -3.27
C GLY A 15 9.64 -52.70 -3.83
N GLN A 16 10.53 -52.08 -3.05
CA GLN A 16 10.80 -52.23 -1.62
C GLN A 16 11.47 -50.94 -1.13
N ILE A 17 11.13 -50.48 0.07
CA ILE A 17 11.78 -49.34 0.75
C ILE A 17 12.76 -49.91 1.78
N GLU A 18 13.86 -49.17 2.01
CA GLU A 18 14.88 -49.39 3.06
C GLU A 18 15.71 -50.69 2.98
N ASP A 19 17.02 -50.54 2.69
CA ASP A 19 18.08 -51.07 3.58
C ASP A 19 19.48 -50.64 3.11
N ARG A 20 20.15 -49.76 3.88
CA ARG A 20 21.60 -49.49 3.75
C ARG A 20 22.25 -49.15 5.09
N PHE A 21 22.31 -50.14 5.98
CA PHE A 21 23.30 -50.19 7.06
C PHE A 21 24.07 -51.51 7.01
N ARG A 22 25.40 -51.43 7.00
CA ARG A 22 26.36 -52.25 7.80
C ARG A 22 27.76 -52.25 7.18
N ASN A 23 28.73 -51.79 7.96
CA ASN A 23 29.83 -52.59 8.51
C ASN A 23 30.99 -51.65 8.93
N MET A 24 31.80 -51.88 9.96
CA MET A 24 31.74 -52.56 11.27
C MET A 24 33.16 -52.43 11.85
N ALA A 25 33.33 -52.63 13.18
CA ALA A 25 34.62 -52.69 13.90
C ALA A 25 35.33 -51.32 14.10
N ILE A 26 36.06 -51.05 15.20
CA ILE A 26 36.59 -51.90 16.30
C ILE A 26 36.26 -51.29 17.69
N ARG A 27 36.21 -52.13 18.74
CA ARG A 27 35.97 -51.77 20.17
C ARG A 27 37.26 -51.73 21.00
N LYS A 28 37.17 -51.13 22.20
CA LYS A 28 38.08 -51.07 23.39
C LYS A 28 38.83 -49.74 23.51
N GLU A 29 39.00 -49.09 24.67
CA GLU A 29 38.52 -49.29 26.06
C GLU A 29 38.62 -47.90 26.78
N LEU A 30 38.16 -47.58 28.01
CA LEU A 30 37.82 -48.32 29.25
C LEU A 30 36.65 -47.59 30.00
N GLU A 31 36.38 -47.91 31.28
CA GLU A 31 35.41 -47.29 32.22
C GLU A 31 36.10 -46.33 33.24
N PRO A 32 35.42 -45.53 34.14
CA PRO A 32 34.07 -45.74 34.72
C PRO A 32 33.14 -44.51 34.90
N ILE A 33 31.91 -44.81 35.32
CA ILE A 33 30.86 -43.84 35.72
C ILE A 33 31.07 -43.42 37.19
N ALA A 34 31.53 -42.19 37.44
CA ALA A 34 31.35 -41.49 38.73
C ALA A 34 31.66 -39.99 38.64
N LYS A 35 30.62 -39.16 38.41
CA LYS A 35 30.40 -37.78 38.93
C LYS A 35 29.34 -37.07 38.07
N VAL A 36 28.09 -37.43 38.31
CA VAL A 36 26.92 -36.62 37.91
C VAL A 36 26.79 -35.49 38.94
N GLU A 37 27.72 -34.54 38.93
CA GLU A 37 27.72 -33.41 39.88
C GLU A 37 28.68 -32.29 39.43
N ASP A 38 28.52 -31.82 38.18
CA ASP A 38 28.99 -30.46 37.79
C ASP A 38 28.19 -29.92 36.58
N MET A 39 26.86 -29.89 36.72
CA MET A 39 25.96 -29.22 35.77
C MET A 39 25.74 -27.75 36.16
N ALA A 40 26.83 -26.97 36.21
CA ALA A 40 26.76 -25.52 36.29
C ALA A 40 27.91 -24.87 35.49
N MET A 41 27.62 -23.74 34.83
CA MET A 41 28.62 -22.86 34.18
C MET A 41 29.46 -23.47 33.03
N LYS A 42 28.81 -23.81 31.90
CA LYS A 42 29.43 -23.51 30.59
C LYS A 42 28.95 -22.16 30.09
N ARG A 43 29.92 -21.28 29.81
CA ARG A 43 29.70 -19.90 29.34
C ARG A 43 28.89 -19.93 28.05
N GLN A 44 27.83 -19.13 28.00
CA GLN A 44 27.25 -18.71 26.73
C GLN A 44 28.28 -17.83 26.04
N GLU A 45 28.67 -18.16 24.81
CA GLU A 45 29.32 -17.17 23.96
C GLU A 45 28.30 -16.08 23.65
N PRO A 46 28.68 -14.79 23.68
CA PRO A 46 27.79 -13.74 23.26
C PRO A 46 27.51 -13.92 21.77
N LEU A 47 26.26 -14.25 21.44
CA LEU A 47 25.72 -14.00 20.11
C LEU A 47 26.10 -12.57 19.71
N TYR A 48 26.91 -12.43 18.66
CA TYR A 48 27.12 -11.15 18.02
C TYR A 48 25.76 -10.68 17.51
N GLN A 49 25.09 -9.87 18.33
CA GLN A 49 23.97 -9.06 17.88
C GLN A 49 24.54 -8.19 16.77
N GLN A 50 24.12 -8.45 15.53
CA GLN A 50 24.19 -7.41 14.52
C GLN A 50 23.54 -6.17 15.14
N PRO A 51 24.15 -4.98 15.05
CA PRO A 51 23.53 -3.79 15.59
C PRO A 51 22.15 -3.69 14.96
N MET A 52 21.12 -3.69 15.82
CA MET A 52 19.76 -3.38 15.41
C MET A 52 19.84 -2.12 14.55
N PRO A 53 19.28 -2.10 13.32
CA PRO A 53 19.37 -0.91 12.49
C PRO A 53 18.84 0.27 13.31
N ALA A 54 19.64 1.35 13.36
CA ALA A 54 19.31 2.54 14.13
C ALA A 54 17.85 2.89 13.90
N SER A 55 17.12 3.12 15.00
CA SER A 55 15.66 3.29 15.02
C SER A 55 15.21 4.08 13.80
N GLN A 56 14.61 3.40 12.82
CA GLN A 56 14.09 4.06 11.64
C GLN A 56 13.05 5.05 12.15
N GLU A 57 13.35 6.35 12.03
CA GLU A 57 12.32 7.36 12.16
C GLU A 57 11.19 6.96 11.22
N LEU A 58 10.01 6.70 11.79
CA LEU A 58 8.84 6.38 11.03
C LEU A 58 8.62 7.54 10.07
N ASP A 59 8.62 7.26 8.76
CA ASP A 59 8.45 8.27 7.71
C ASP A 59 7.31 9.21 8.13
N PRO A 60 7.56 10.54 8.26
CA PRO A 60 6.62 11.47 8.87
C PRO A 60 5.29 11.57 8.09
N LEU A 61 5.24 11.05 6.86
CA LEU A 61 4.07 10.99 6.00
C LEU A 61 3.42 9.59 5.95
N LEU A 62 3.92 8.61 6.69
CA LEU A 62 3.25 7.32 6.91
C LEU A 62 1.94 7.47 7.71
N PRO A 63 1.83 8.33 8.75
CA PRO A 63 0.54 8.63 9.40
C PRO A 63 -0.49 9.25 8.45
N ALA A 64 -0.06 10.12 7.53
CA ALA A 64 -0.95 10.69 6.50
C ALA A 64 -1.40 9.64 5.48
N ALA A 65 -0.51 8.72 5.07
CA ALA A 65 -0.89 7.56 4.27
C ALA A 65 -1.89 6.65 5.00
N LEU A 66 -1.72 6.39 6.30
CA LEU A 66 -2.67 5.62 7.11
C LEU A 66 -4.05 6.30 7.16
N GLN A 67 -4.12 7.63 7.24
CA GLN A 67 -5.40 8.34 7.14
C GLN A 67 -6.04 8.21 5.74
N THR A 68 -5.24 8.20 4.68
CA THR A 68 -5.74 7.89 3.32
C THR A 68 -6.32 6.46 3.26
N VAL A 69 -5.62 5.47 3.82
CA VAL A 69 -6.12 4.09 3.96
C VAL A 69 -7.43 4.05 4.76
N ASN A 70 -7.54 4.80 5.85
CA ASN A 70 -8.77 4.86 6.67
C ASN A 70 -9.97 5.41 5.90
N MET A 71 -9.76 6.34 4.96
CA MET A 71 -10.84 6.91 4.13
C MET A 71 -11.27 5.98 2.99
N GLU A 72 -10.34 5.24 2.40
CA GLU A 72 -10.59 4.41 1.21
C GLU A 72 -10.88 2.93 1.54
N ALA A 73 -10.47 2.42 2.70
CA ALA A 73 -10.58 1.00 3.03
C ALA A 73 -12.00 0.53 3.37
N ARG A 74 -12.47 -0.48 2.62
CA ARG A 74 -13.46 -1.43 3.12
C ARG A 74 -12.81 -2.28 4.21
N ARG A 75 -13.52 -2.49 5.33
CA ARG A 75 -13.07 -3.34 6.44
C ARG A 75 -13.94 -4.58 6.57
N ASP A 76 -13.35 -5.69 7.01
CA ASP A 76 -14.06 -6.92 7.32
C ASP A 76 -14.70 -6.90 8.72
N LYS A 77 -15.35 -8.00 9.12
CA LYS A 77 -16.03 -8.13 10.42
C LYS A 77 -15.10 -8.02 11.63
N THR A 78 -13.78 -8.17 11.44
CA THR A 78 -12.74 -8.03 12.47
C THR A 78 -12.06 -6.67 12.45
N GLY A 79 -12.48 -5.76 11.56
CA GLY A 79 -11.91 -4.42 11.41
C GLY A 79 -10.68 -4.34 10.50
N ASN A 80 -10.19 -5.47 9.98
CA ASN A 80 -9.04 -5.51 9.09
C ASN A 80 -9.40 -5.04 7.67
N VAL A 81 -8.42 -4.54 6.92
CA VAL A 81 -8.62 -4.09 5.54
C VAL A 81 -9.02 -5.30 4.66
N ALA A 82 -10.18 -5.19 4.02
CA ALA A 82 -10.74 -6.24 3.19
C ALA A 82 -10.21 -6.17 1.74
N VAL A 83 -10.16 -7.33 1.09
CA VAL A 83 -10.06 -7.41 -0.38
C VAL A 83 -11.48 -7.24 -0.93
N TYR A 84 -11.75 -6.13 -1.59
CA TYR A 84 -13.09 -5.79 -2.08
C TYR A 84 -13.21 -6.06 -3.58
N LYS A 85 -14.24 -6.81 -3.98
CA LYS A 85 -14.56 -7.03 -5.40
C LYS A 85 -15.28 -5.82 -5.96
N LEU A 86 -14.73 -5.25 -7.03
CA LEU A 86 -15.32 -4.11 -7.72
C LEU A 86 -16.51 -4.57 -8.59
N PRO A 87 -17.62 -3.80 -8.66
CA PRO A 87 -18.72 -4.08 -9.56
C PRO A 87 -18.30 -4.02 -11.05
N SER A 88 -18.91 -4.85 -11.89
CA SER A 88 -18.70 -4.77 -13.34
C SER A 88 -19.03 -3.38 -13.89
N GLY A 89 -18.10 -2.77 -14.62
CA GLY A 89 -18.23 -1.40 -15.12
C GLY A 89 -17.65 -0.34 -14.18
N ASP A 90 -17.17 -0.70 -13.00
CA ASP A 90 -16.24 0.15 -12.27
C ASP A 90 -14.94 0.30 -13.07
N MET A 91 -14.40 1.52 -13.09
CA MET A 91 -13.22 1.84 -13.89
C MET A 91 -11.92 1.38 -13.25
N GLY A 92 -11.96 0.84 -12.02
CA GLY A 92 -10.81 0.31 -11.27
C GLY A 92 -10.40 -1.13 -11.57
N GLY A 93 -11.21 -1.94 -12.27
CA GLY A 93 -10.88 -3.35 -12.56
C GLY A 93 -11.77 -4.34 -11.83
N SER A 94 -11.20 -5.42 -11.28
CA SER A 94 -11.92 -6.54 -10.69
C SER A 94 -11.95 -6.50 -9.15
N TYR A 95 -10.90 -5.96 -8.52
CA TYR A 95 -10.82 -5.84 -7.06
C TYR A 95 -9.85 -4.75 -6.61
N GLU A 96 -9.96 -4.38 -5.34
CA GLU A 96 -9.08 -3.43 -4.67
C GLU A 96 -8.75 -3.85 -3.23
N VAL A 97 -7.68 -3.25 -2.69
CA VAL A 97 -7.35 -3.26 -1.26
C VAL A 97 -7.03 -1.81 -0.86
N ALA A 98 -7.89 -1.18 -0.05
CA ALA A 98 -7.77 0.23 0.33
C ALA A 98 -7.57 1.20 -0.86
N GLY A 99 -8.44 1.13 -1.87
CA GLY A 99 -8.36 1.94 -3.11
C GLY A 99 -7.27 1.51 -4.10
N ILE A 100 -6.32 0.65 -3.69
CA ILE A 100 -5.28 0.10 -4.57
C ILE A 100 -5.89 -1.04 -5.39
N ASN A 101 -6.26 -0.74 -6.64
CA ASN A 101 -6.97 -1.65 -7.53
C ASN A 101 -6.07 -2.38 -8.55
N ASP A 102 -6.56 -3.52 -9.05
CA ASP A 102 -5.81 -4.42 -9.93
C ASP A 102 -5.59 -3.91 -11.36
N LYS A 103 -6.31 -2.87 -11.80
CA LYS A 103 -6.10 -2.28 -13.14
C LYS A 103 -4.95 -1.29 -13.18
N PHE A 104 -4.85 -0.39 -12.20
CA PHE A 104 -3.83 0.66 -12.16
C PHE A 104 -2.61 0.25 -11.33
N HIS A 105 -2.77 -0.69 -10.37
CA HIS A 105 -1.72 -1.16 -9.48
C HIS A 105 -1.66 -2.71 -9.42
N PRO A 106 -1.58 -3.42 -10.58
CA PRO A 106 -1.80 -4.87 -10.68
C PRO A 106 -0.92 -5.74 -9.78
N GLU A 107 0.35 -5.38 -9.63
CA GLU A 107 1.30 -6.13 -8.81
C GLU A 107 1.07 -5.90 -7.31
N GLU A 108 0.79 -4.66 -6.93
CA GLU A 108 0.58 -4.29 -5.52
C GLU A 108 -0.78 -4.76 -5.01
N ALA A 109 -1.86 -4.58 -5.77
CA ALA A 109 -3.18 -5.09 -5.41
C ALA A 109 -3.11 -6.62 -5.18
N ARG A 110 -2.37 -7.34 -6.02
CA ARG A 110 -2.11 -8.78 -5.86
C ARG A 110 -1.28 -9.07 -4.62
N ARG A 111 -0.22 -8.29 -4.35
CA ARG A 111 0.60 -8.43 -3.13
C ARG A 111 -0.25 -8.28 -1.88
N LEU A 112 -0.97 -7.17 -1.75
CA LEU A 112 -1.82 -6.85 -0.61
C LEU A 112 -2.96 -7.86 -0.41
N ALA A 113 -3.58 -8.34 -1.49
CA ALA A 113 -4.63 -9.35 -1.40
C ALA A 113 -4.14 -10.70 -0.82
N ASN A 114 -2.86 -11.04 -1.03
CA ASN A 114 -2.23 -12.26 -0.50
C ASN A 114 -1.59 -12.07 0.89
N LEU A 115 -1.58 -10.85 1.44
CA LEU A 115 -1.12 -10.63 2.82
C LEU A 115 -2.16 -11.10 3.85
N PRO A 116 -1.71 -11.49 5.06
CA PRO A 116 -2.57 -11.59 6.23
C PRO A 116 -3.37 -10.28 6.46
N PRO A 117 -4.67 -10.34 6.79
CA PRO A 117 -5.54 -9.15 6.89
C PRO A 117 -4.97 -8.03 7.77
N GLU A 118 -4.34 -8.40 8.89
CA GLU A 118 -3.75 -7.51 9.88
C GLU A 118 -2.53 -6.72 9.37
N GLN A 119 -1.91 -7.16 8.27
CA GLN A 119 -0.75 -6.48 7.67
C GLN A 119 -1.14 -5.50 6.55
N ARG A 120 -2.34 -5.65 5.98
CA ARG A 120 -2.75 -4.91 4.76
C ARG A 120 -2.80 -3.40 4.94
N GLU A 121 -3.20 -2.94 6.12
CA GLU A 121 -3.35 -1.50 6.40
C GLU A 121 -2.00 -0.77 6.33
N ILE A 122 -1.02 -1.25 7.08
CA ILE A 122 0.31 -0.64 7.13
C ILE A 122 1.07 -0.82 5.81
N GLU A 123 0.87 -1.94 5.13
CA GLU A 123 1.49 -2.20 3.82
C GLU A 123 0.88 -1.36 2.69
N ALA A 124 -0.44 -1.13 2.68
CA ALA A 124 -1.09 -0.20 1.78
C ALA A 124 -0.61 1.25 2.04
N ALA A 125 -0.47 1.65 3.30
CA ALA A 125 0.03 2.99 3.66
C ALA A 125 1.48 3.19 3.18
N LYS A 126 2.37 2.21 3.37
CA LYS A 126 3.74 2.23 2.80
C LYS A 126 3.73 2.35 1.29
N TYR A 127 2.83 1.64 0.60
CA TYR A 127 2.70 1.75 -0.85
C TYR A 127 2.26 3.15 -1.29
N ILE A 128 1.20 3.70 -0.68
CA ILE A 128 0.71 5.06 -0.95
C ILE A 128 1.84 6.07 -0.77
N ARG A 129 2.61 5.97 0.32
CA ARG A 129 3.77 6.83 0.56
C ARG A 129 4.83 6.71 -0.54
N LYS A 130 5.26 5.49 -0.87
CA LYS A 130 6.24 5.22 -1.95
C LYS A 130 5.78 5.69 -3.33
N TYR A 131 4.51 5.47 -3.67
CA TYR A 131 3.93 5.79 -4.97
C TYR A 131 3.84 7.31 -5.21
N THR A 132 3.58 8.08 -4.14
CA THR A 132 3.35 9.53 -4.21
C THR A 132 4.63 10.37 -3.99
N ALA A 133 5.66 9.80 -3.37
CA ALA A 133 6.96 10.41 -3.10
C ALA A 133 7.55 11.25 -4.27
N PRO A 134 7.52 10.82 -5.56
CA PRO A 134 8.13 11.58 -6.66
C PRO A 134 7.61 13.00 -6.88
N ILE A 135 6.43 13.34 -6.33
CA ILE A 135 5.92 14.72 -6.25
C ILE A 135 5.77 15.25 -4.83
N VAL A 136 5.43 14.41 -3.85
CA VAL A 136 5.23 14.83 -2.46
C VAL A 136 6.52 15.37 -1.85
N ASP A 137 7.66 14.72 -2.10
CA ASP A 137 8.95 15.08 -1.49
C ASP A 137 9.52 16.42 -2.02
N LYS A 138 8.86 17.01 -3.02
CA LYS A 138 9.19 18.33 -3.61
C LYS A 138 8.27 19.44 -3.12
N MET A 139 7.27 19.12 -2.31
CA MET A 139 6.31 20.09 -1.76
C MET A 139 6.83 20.68 -0.43
N PRO A 140 6.42 21.92 -0.08
CA PRO A 140 6.54 22.42 1.28
C PRO A 140 5.91 21.43 2.26
N GLU A 141 6.57 21.22 3.41
CA GLU A 141 6.19 20.24 4.43
C GLU A 141 4.70 20.34 4.81
N GLN A 142 4.20 21.56 4.99
CA GLN A 142 2.81 21.87 5.34
C GLN A 142 1.78 21.37 4.31
N MET A 143 2.21 21.10 3.07
CA MET A 143 1.35 20.58 2.00
C MET A 143 1.50 19.08 1.76
N GLN A 144 2.53 18.43 2.30
CA GLN A 144 2.93 17.08 1.87
C GLN A 144 1.82 16.04 2.09
N ALA A 145 1.17 16.03 3.25
CA ALA A 145 0.05 15.14 3.56
C ALA A 145 -1.17 15.35 2.63
N PHE A 146 -1.52 16.61 2.34
CA PHE A 146 -2.60 16.95 1.42
C PHE A 146 -2.28 16.52 -0.02
N VAL A 147 -1.05 16.77 -0.48
CA VAL A 147 -0.61 16.39 -1.82
C VAL A 147 -0.49 14.88 -1.95
N GLN A 148 -0.11 14.16 -0.89
CA GLN A 148 -0.06 12.69 -0.86
C GLN A 148 -1.43 12.07 -1.13
N ASP A 149 -2.48 12.47 -0.40
CA ASP A 149 -3.84 11.99 -0.68
C ASP A 149 -4.30 12.37 -2.10
N MET A 150 -4.09 13.63 -2.50
CA MET A 150 -4.45 14.09 -3.85
C MET A 150 -3.73 13.29 -4.95
N ALA A 151 -2.44 12.98 -4.75
CA ALA A 151 -1.60 12.23 -5.68
C ALA A 151 -2.00 10.77 -5.77
N PHE A 152 -2.42 10.14 -4.67
CA PHE A 152 -3.00 8.81 -4.69
C PHE A 152 -4.32 8.82 -5.47
N ASN A 153 -5.24 9.74 -5.11
CA ASN A 153 -6.58 9.84 -5.68
C ASN A 153 -6.65 10.31 -7.16
N ARG A 154 -5.60 10.96 -7.69
CA ARG A 154 -5.60 11.57 -9.04
C ARG A 154 -4.38 11.23 -9.89
N GLY A 155 -3.42 10.48 -9.36
CA GLY A 155 -2.09 10.34 -9.93
C GLY A 155 -1.29 11.65 -9.87
N ALA A 156 0.03 11.54 -10.04
CA ALA A 156 0.94 12.69 -9.93
C ALA A 156 0.60 13.83 -10.89
N GLY A 157 0.26 13.53 -12.14
CA GLY A 157 -0.11 14.54 -13.13
C GLY A 157 -1.49 15.18 -12.87
N GLY A 158 -2.44 14.41 -12.34
CA GLY A 158 -3.76 14.94 -11.96
C GLY A 158 -3.67 15.89 -10.77
N ALA A 159 -2.96 15.48 -9.71
CA ALA A 159 -2.69 16.34 -8.56
C ALA A 159 -1.96 17.63 -8.97
N THR A 160 -0.93 17.51 -9.80
CA THR A 160 -0.16 18.66 -10.29
C THR A 160 -1.03 19.64 -11.09
N LYS A 161 -1.99 19.16 -11.90
CA LYS A 161 -2.94 20.05 -12.62
C LYS A 161 -3.80 20.87 -11.67
N TYR A 162 -4.33 20.26 -10.61
CA TYR A 162 -5.14 21.00 -9.63
C TYR A 162 -4.30 21.99 -8.81
N ILE A 163 -3.04 21.67 -8.51
CA ILE A 163 -2.09 22.61 -7.90
C ILE A 163 -1.80 23.79 -8.86
N GLN A 164 -1.52 23.53 -10.14
CA GLN A 164 -1.30 24.57 -11.16
C GLN A 164 -2.54 25.46 -11.36
N GLN A 165 -3.75 24.89 -11.34
CA GLN A 165 -5.00 25.66 -11.35
C GLN A 165 -5.16 26.49 -10.07
N GLY A 166 -4.86 25.93 -8.91
CA GLY A 166 -4.88 26.64 -7.62
C GLY A 166 -3.91 27.83 -7.59
N LEU A 167 -2.69 27.66 -8.12
CA LEU A 167 -1.72 28.74 -8.30
C LEU A 167 -2.28 29.88 -9.17
N ASN A 168 -2.90 29.54 -10.30
CA ASN A 168 -3.50 30.54 -11.19
C ASN A 168 -4.72 31.24 -10.56
N ILE A 169 -5.51 30.56 -9.72
CA ILE A 169 -6.57 31.17 -8.90
C ILE A 169 -5.98 32.19 -7.91
N LEU A 170 -4.78 31.92 -7.38
CA LEU A 170 -4.03 32.84 -6.50
C LEU A 170 -3.22 33.90 -7.26
N GLY A 171 -3.48 34.11 -8.55
CA GLY A 171 -2.86 35.16 -9.36
C GLY A 171 -1.46 34.85 -9.91
N GLN A 172 -0.94 33.64 -9.68
CA GLN A 172 0.29 33.18 -10.34
C GLN A 172 0.04 32.93 -11.83
N LYS A 173 1.12 32.78 -12.61
CA LYS A 173 1.07 32.54 -14.05
C LYS A 173 1.84 31.28 -14.42
N VAL A 174 1.20 30.11 -14.23
CA VAL A 174 1.76 28.80 -14.57
C VAL A 174 0.91 28.08 -15.62
N SER A 175 1.57 27.29 -16.47
CA SER A 175 0.88 26.38 -17.39
C SER A 175 0.20 25.24 -16.61
N VAL A 176 -0.96 24.77 -17.08
CA VAL A 176 -1.71 23.64 -16.49
C VAL A 176 -1.44 22.37 -17.31
N ASP A 177 -0.18 21.95 -17.34
CA ASP A 177 0.30 20.79 -18.10
C ASP A 177 0.29 19.48 -17.27
N GLY A 178 0.31 19.57 -15.94
CA GLY A 178 0.47 18.44 -15.02
C GLY A 178 1.91 18.02 -14.76
N VAL A 179 2.89 18.83 -15.17
CA VAL A 179 4.32 18.60 -14.95
C VAL A 179 4.82 19.46 -13.80
N LEU A 180 5.32 18.83 -12.74
CA LEU A 180 5.86 19.55 -11.57
C LEU A 180 7.27 20.05 -11.86
N GLY A 181 7.37 21.04 -12.75
CA GLY A 181 8.62 21.66 -13.19
C GLY A 181 9.08 22.82 -12.29
N PRO A 182 10.29 23.35 -12.51
CA PRO A 182 10.87 24.42 -11.68
C PRO A 182 10.00 25.66 -11.54
N LYS A 183 9.29 26.08 -12.62
CA LYS A 183 8.37 27.23 -12.59
C LYS A 183 7.18 27.00 -11.66
N THR A 184 6.63 25.79 -11.63
CA THR A 184 5.53 25.44 -10.72
C THR A 184 6.04 25.40 -9.28
N LEU A 185 7.19 24.77 -9.02
CA LEU A 185 7.81 24.73 -7.69
C LEU A 185 8.15 26.14 -7.16
N GLN A 186 8.69 27.03 -8.00
CA GLN A 186 8.92 28.42 -7.66
C GLN A 186 7.62 29.13 -7.28
N ALA A 187 6.56 28.97 -8.08
CA ALA A 187 5.26 29.59 -7.80
C ALA A 187 4.64 29.08 -6.49
N ILE A 188 4.76 27.78 -6.17
CA ILE A 188 4.36 27.20 -4.88
C ILE A 188 5.06 27.92 -3.72
N GLY A 189 6.37 28.17 -3.82
CA GLY A 189 7.14 28.90 -2.81
C GLY A 189 6.78 30.39 -2.63
N THR A 190 5.88 30.95 -3.45
CA THR A 190 5.45 32.36 -3.36
C THR A 190 4.03 32.56 -2.82
N VAL A 191 3.31 31.47 -2.49
CA VAL A 191 1.93 31.52 -1.99
C VAL A 191 1.79 30.83 -0.63
N GLN A 192 0.78 31.20 0.14
CA GLN A 192 0.52 30.56 1.45
C GLN A 192 0.02 29.11 1.25
N PRO A 193 0.63 28.10 1.91
CA PRO A 193 0.27 26.69 1.77
C PRO A 193 -1.24 26.40 1.90
N GLY A 194 -1.88 26.85 3.00
CA GLY A 194 -3.32 26.66 3.23
C GLY A 194 -4.20 27.28 2.14
N ALA A 195 -3.82 28.46 1.64
CA ALA A 195 -4.53 29.12 0.54
C ALA A 195 -4.43 28.30 -0.77
N LEU A 196 -3.25 27.72 -1.06
CA LEU A 196 -3.05 26.88 -2.24
C LEU A 196 -3.80 25.55 -2.14
N MET A 197 -3.82 24.90 -0.97
CA MET A 197 -4.60 23.67 -0.75
C MET A 197 -6.10 23.90 -0.91
N LYS A 198 -6.61 25.04 -0.42
CA LYS A 198 -8.00 25.48 -0.63
C LYS A 198 -8.30 25.75 -2.11
N ALA A 199 -7.43 26.51 -2.80
CA ALA A 199 -7.60 26.84 -4.22
C ALA A 199 -7.53 25.60 -5.13
N ALA A 200 -6.62 24.66 -4.86
CA ALA A 200 -6.52 23.39 -5.59
C ALA A 200 -7.74 22.48 -5.36
N SER A 201 -8.29 22.47 -4.14
CA SER A 201 -9.54 21.75 -3.84
C SER A 201 -10.74 22.37 -4.56
N GLN A 202 -10.83 23.69 -4.60
CA GLN A 202 -11.84 24.41 -5.39
C GLN A 202 -11.73 24.11 -6.89
N ALA A 203 -10.51 24.12 -7.45
CA ALA A 203 -10.28 23.75 -8.85
C ALA A 203 -10.73 22.30 -9.14
N GLN A 204 -10.45 21.36 -8.24
CA GLN A 204 -10.89 19.97 -8.37
C GLN A 204 -12.41 19.81 -8.34
N LEU A 205 -13.10 20.52 -7.44
CA LEU A 205 -14.58 20.54 -7.39
C LEU A 205 -15.16 21.10 -8.69
N GLN A 206 -14.65 22.25 -9.16
CA GLN A 206 -15.13 22.89 -10.40
C GLN A 206 -14.96 21.98 -11.62
N ASP A 207 -13.85 21.25 -11.73
CA ASP A 207 -13.63 20.27 -12.81
C ASP A 207 -14.62 19.10 -12.73
N GLU A 208 -14.89 18.53 -11.55
CA GLU A 208 -15.88 17.44 -11.43
C GLU A 208 -17.31 17.90 -11.71
N TYR A 209 -17.72 19.07 -11.20
CA TYR A 209 -19.00 19.69 -11.53
C TYR A 209 -19.13 19.98 -13.04
N SER A 210 -18.06 20.44 -13.69
CA SER A 210 -18.03 20.65 -15.15
C SER A 210 -18.20 19.32 -15.90
N ARG A 211 -17.44 18.28 -15.55
CA ARG A 211 -17.55 16.94 -16.14
C ARG A 211 -18.94 16.33 -15.97
N ALA A 212 -19.61 16.57 -14.85
CA ALA A 212 -20.96 16.06 -14.59
C ALA A 212 -22.07 16.87 -15.28
N ARG A 213 -21.82 18.14 -15.64
CA ARG A 213 -22.68 18.91 -16.56
C ARG A 213 -22.58 18.39 -18.00
N ILE A 214 -21.35 18.07 -18.45
CA ILE A 214 -21.08 17.52 -19.79
C ILE A 214 -21.56 16.07 -19.91
N ASN A 215 -21.35 15.24 -18.88
CA ASN A 215 -21.78 13.86 -18.82
C ASN A 215 -22.68 13.61 -17.60
N PRO A 216 -24.02 13.67 -17.76
CA PRO A 216 -24.99 13.49 -16.69
C PRO A 216 -24.88 12.17 -15.90
N GLU A 217 -24.34 11.10 -16.48
CA GLU A 217 -24.10 9.81 -15.79
C GLU A 217 -23.10 9.94 -14.64
N ARG A 218 -22.22 10.96 -14.67
CA ARG A 218 -21.27 11.20 -13.57
C ARG A 218 -21.92 11.80 -12.32
N ARG A 219 -23.15 12.33 -12.41
CA ARG A 219 -23.81 13.01 -11.27
C ARG A 219 -23.95 12.12 -10.04
N LYS A 220 -24.16 10.81 -10.23
CA LYS A 220 -24.23 9.82 -9.13
C LYS A 220 -22.95 9.71 -8.29
N PHE A 221 -21.80 10.11 -8.84
CA PHE A 221 -20.51 10.10 -8.12
C PHE A 221 -20.20 11.42 -7.41
N LEU A 222 -20.83 12.55 -7.81
CA LEU A 222 -20.45 13.89 -7.34
C LEU A 222 -20.40 14.01 -5.82
N HIS A 223 -21.42 13.52 -5.12
CA HIS A 223 -21.48 13.61 -3.66
C HIS A 223 -20.29 12.92 -2.97
N GLY A 224 -19.91 11.72 -3.42
CA GLY A 224 -18.74 11.01 -2.88
C GLY A 224 -17.42 11.71 -3.22
N LEU A 225 -17.30 12.24 -4.45
CA LEU A 225 -16.13 13.00 -4.89
C LEU A 225 -15.95 14.29 -4.08
N GLU A 226 -17.04 15.02 -3.83
CA GLU A 226 -17.07 16.25 -3.04
C GLU A 226 -16.74 15.99 -1.57
N ASN A 227 -17.37 14.97 -0.95
CA ASN A 227 -17.06 14.57 0.42
C ASN A 227 -15.57 14.24 0.58
N ARG A 228 -14.96 13.50 -0.34
CA ARG A 228 -13.52 13.18 -0.28
C ARG A 228 -12.64 14.43 -0.41
N ILE A 229 -12.96 15.35 -1.32
CA ILE A 229 -12.19 16.61 -1.50
C ILE A 229 -12.28 17.47 -0.23
N ASN A 230 -13.47 17.59 0.35
CA ASN A 230 -13.71 18.36 1.56
C ASN A 230 -13.04 17.72 2.78
N ASN A 231 -13.10 16.39 2.92
CA ASN A 231 -12.43 15.66 4.00
C ASN A 231 -10.91 15.82 3.93
N ARG A 232 -10.29 15.67 2.74
CA ARG A 232 -8.85 15.90 2.54
C ARG A 232 -8.45 17.32 2.97
N LEU A 233 -9.23 18.34 2.58
CA LEU A 233 -8.96 19.72 2.96
C LEU A 233 -9.16 19.95 4.48
N SER A 234 -10.14 19.29 5.10
CA SER A 234 -10.38 19.38 6.54
C SER A 234 -9.26 18.70 7.37
N LEU A 235 -8.75 17.56 6.91
CA LEU A 235 -7.74 16.76 7.63
C LEU A 235 -6.32 17.32 7.47
N PHE A 236 -5.98 17.81 6.27
CA PHE A 236 -4.60 18.18 5.93
C PHE A 236 -4.43 19.65 5.54
N GLY A 237 -5.51 20.41 5.42
CA GLY A 237 -5.49 21.82 5.00
C GLY A 237 -5.50 22.84 6.15
N ALA A 238 -5.57 22.38 7.41
CA ALA A 238 -5.50 23.23 8.60
C ALA A 238 -4.04 23.57 8.94
N VAL A 239 -3.46 24.51 8.17
CA VAL A 239 -2.10 25.04 8.33
C VAL A 239 -2.07 26.56 8.21
#